data_AF-A0AAD8T1B2-F1
#
_entry.id   AF-A0AAD8T1B2-F1
#
_cell.length_a   1.000
_cell.length_b   1.000
_cell.length_c   1.000
_cell.angle_alpha   90.00
_cell.angle_beta   90.00
_cell.angle_gamma   90.00
#
_symmetry.space_group_name_H-M   'P 1'
#
loop_
_entity.id
_entity.type
_entity.pdbx_description
1 polymer ?
#
loop_
_entity_poly.entity_id
_entity_poly.type
_entity_poly.pdbx_seq_one_letter_code
_entity_poly.pdbx_strand_id
1 'polypeptide(L)'
;MVKLSGFFILLTLAMVAVASASATAIGTEGACVGDIFALIPKCILYVIGPPGTKTKPSQACCDTWRKVDIPCLCSKVDADVESIIDMEEVVYVADYCKRPLTPGSKCGTYTVPSAGG
;
A
#
# COMPACT_ATOMS: atom_id res chain seq x y z
N MET A 1 46.24 2.11 43.48
CA MET A 1 47.44 2.42 42.66
C MET A 1 47.60 1.31 41.64
N VAL A 2 47.08 1.49 40.43
CA VAL A 2 47.49 0.71 39.25
C VAL A 2 47.98 1.75 38.26
N LYS A 3 49.25 1.60 37.91
CA LYS A 3 50.12 2.61 37.28
C LYS A 3 49.65 2.83 35.84
N LEU A 4 49.11 4.02 35.57
CA LEU A 4 48.68 4.49 34.26
C LEU A 4 49.91 4.71 33.36
N SER A 5 50.47 3.62 32.84
CA SER A 5 51.70 3.64 32.03
C SER A 5 51.35 3.72 30.54
N GLY A 6 51.01 4.93 30.11
CA GLY A 6 51.35 5.63 28.85
C GLY A 6 51.58 4.92 27.51
N PHE A 7 51.32 3.62 27.34
CA PHE A 7 51.69 2.87 26.13
C PHE A 7 50.49 2.26 25.37
N PHE A 8 49.27 2.37 25.92
CA PHE A 8 48.05 1.93 25.23
C PHE A 8 47.26 3.08 24.58
N ILE A 9 47.74 4.32 24.65
CA ILE A 9 47.06 5.51 24.14
C ILE A 9 47.40 5.79 22.65
N LEU A 10 48.27 4.99 22.02
CA LEU A 10 48.81 5.27 20.68
C LEU A 10 48.37 4.31 19.56
N LEU A 11 47.42 3.40 19.78
CA LEU A 11 47.04 2.43 18.75
C LEU A 11 45.59 2.59 18.28
N THR A 12 45.44 3.34 17.20
CA THR A 12 44.30 3.27 16.26
C THR A 12 43.12 4.22 16.53
N LEU A 13 43.36 5.52 16.34
CA LEU A 13 42.33 6.36 15.69
C LEU A 13 42.16 5.86 14.24
N ALA A 14 41.14 5.06 13.98
CA ALA A 14 40.59 4.86 12.65
C ALA A 14 39.12 5.29 12.69
N MET A 15 38.88 6.56 12.39
CA MET A 15 37.55 7.06 12.07
C MET A 15 37.12 6.42 10.75
N VAL A 16 36.28 5.40 10.82
CA VAL A 16 35.56 4.90 9.64
C VAL A 16 34.26 5.69 9.56
N ALA A 17 34.26 6.75 8.77
CA ALA A 17 33.03 7.42 8.36
C ALA A 17 32.31 6.51 7.36
N VAL A 18 31.47 5.59 7.84
CA VAL A 18 30.56 4.84 6.97
C VAL A 18 29.39 5.75 6.63
N ALA A 19 29.33 6.13 5.35
CA ALA A 19 28.30 6.97 4.79
C ALA A 19 26.91 6.36 5.03
N SER A 20 26.01 7.23 5.49
CA SER A 20 24.57 7.00 5.59
C SER A 20 23.93 6.83 4.22
N ALA A 21 23.38 5.65 3.94
CA ALA A 21 22.26 5.36 3.04
C ALA A 21 22.05 3.84 3.09
N SER A 22 20.89 3.26 3.27
CA SER A 22 19.50 3.71 3.22
C SER A 22 18.71 2.64 3.98
N ALA A 23 17.63 3.05 4.67
CA ALA A 23 16.72 2.12 5.32
C ALA A 23 16.21 1.08 4.30
N THR A 24 16.77 -0.11 4.29
CA THR A 24 16.09 -1.27 3.73
C THR A 24 15.12 -1.74 4.80
N ALA A 25 13.95 -1.12 4.84
CA ALA A 25 12.77 -1.75 5.42
C ALA A 25 12.45 -2.97 4.55
N ILE A 26 13.17 -4.06 4.80
CA ILE A 26 12.87 -5.38 4.25
C ILE A 26 11.68 -5.91 5.06
N GLY A 27 10.49 -5.37 4.77
CA GLY A 27 9.23 -5.98 5.15
C GLY A 27 8.91 -7.09 4.16
N THR A 28 9.68 -8.17 4.15
CA THR A 28 9.44 -9.30 3.24
C THR A 28 8.60 -10.36 3.92
N GLU A 29 7.35 -10.03 4.26
CA GLU A 29 6.24 -11.00 4.33
C GLU A 29 4.93 -10.25 3.98
N GLY A 30 4.36 -10.45 2.79
CA GLY A 30 2.95 -10.07 2.50
C GLY A 30 2.62 -8.57 2.36
N ALA A 31 3.29 -7.86 1.45
CA ALA A 31 3.32 -6.39 1.26
C ALA A 31 2.05 -5.53 1.52
N CYS A 32 0.83 -6.05 1.42
CA CYS A 32 -0.41 -5.40 1.88
C CYS A 32 -1.54 -6.42 2.12
N VAL A 33 -1.18 -7.66 2.45
CA VAL A 33 -2.18 -8.73 2.65
C VAL A 33 -3.11 -8.39 3.81
N GLY A 34 -2.58 -7.75 4.86
CA GLY A 34 -3.38 -7.23 5.96
C GLY A 34 -4.43 -6.21 5.53
N ASP A 35 -4.12 -5.37 4.53
CA ASP A 35 -5.06 -4.39 3.99
C ASP A 35 -6.19 -5.06 3.20
N ILE A 36 -5.88 -6.14 2.46
CA ILE A 36 -6.90 -6.96 1.79
C ILE A 36 -7.88 -7.50 2.83
N PHE A 37 -7.37 -8.13 3.89
CA PHE A 37 -8.20 -8.68 4.97
C PHE A 37 -8.98 -7.60 5.74
N ALA A 38 -8.45 -6.37 5.82
CA ALA A 38 -9.16 -5.26 6.43
C ALA A 38 -10.32 -4.73 5.56
N LEU A 39 -10.16 -4.75 4.22
CA LEU A 39 -11.16 -4.29 3.27
C LEU A 39 -12.31 -5.28 3.08
N ILE A 40 -12.02 -6.57 2.90
CA ILE A 40 -13.02 -7.59 2.56
C ILE A 40 -14.29 -7.49 3.41
N PRO A 41 -14.25 -7.54 4.76
CA PRO A 41 -15.47 -7.55 5.57
C PRO A 41 -16.28 -6.24 5.51
N LYS A 42 -15.71 -5.16 4.98
CA LYS A 42 -16.33 -3.82 4.98
C LYS A 42 -16.73 -3.34 3.59
N CYS A 43 -15.99 -3.77 2.56
CA CYS A 43 -16.09 -3.20 1.21
C CYS A 43 -16.48 -4.22 0.14
N ILE A 44 -16.32 -5.53 0.36
CA ILE A 44 -16.44 -6.53 -0.72
C ILE A 44 -17.80 -6.47 -1.42
N LEU A 45 -18.88 -6.28 -0.66
CA LEU A 45 -20.25 -6.21 -1.18
C LEU A 45 -20.50 -5.05 -2.14
N TYR A 46 -19.67 -4.01 -2.12
CA TYR A 46 -19.78 -2.87 -3.03
C TYR A 46 -19.03 -3.09 -4.34
N VAL A 47 -18.23 -4.16 -4.46
CA VAL A 47 -17.39 -4.41 -5.64
C VAL A 47 -17.64 -5.77 -6.31
N ILE A 48 -18.40 -6.69 -5.69
CA ILE A 48 -18.75 -8.01 -6.28
C ILE A 48 -20.19 -8.08 -6.85
N GLY A 49 -20.82 -6.92 -7.08
CA GLY A 49 -22.22 -6.83 -7.52
C GLY A 49 -22.42 -6.86 -9.04
N PRO A 50 -23.68 -6.86 -9.52
CA PRO A 50 -23.97 -6.65 -10.94
C PRO A 50 -23.34 -5.33 -11.41
N PRO A 51 -22.64 -5.32 -12.55
CA PRO A 51 -21.98 -4.10 -13.02
C PRO A 51 -22.90 -2.89 -13.10
N GLY A 52 -22.43 -1.75 -12.61
CA GLY A 52 -23.15 -0.48 -12.65
C GLY A 52 -24.24 -0.29 -11.58
N THR A 53 -24.32 -1.16 -10.56
CA THR A 53 -25.27 -0.98 -9.45
C THR A 53 -24.88 0.15 -8.48
N LYS A 54 -23.68 0.72 -8.56
CA LYS A 54 -23.20 1.92 -7.83
C LYS A 54 -23.79 2.08 -6.43
N THR A 55 -23.66 1.03 -5.63
CA THR A 55 -24.21 1.02 -4.28
C THR A 55 -23.32 1.86 -3.37
N LYS A 56 -23.90 2.87 -2.73
CA LYS A 56 -23.18 3.79 -1.83
C LYS A 56 -22.43 3.00 -0.73
N PRO A 57 -21.10 3.16 -0.60
CA PRO A 57 -20.32 2.46 0.42
C PRO A 57 -20.64 2.98 1.83
N SER A 58 -20.52 2.07 2.80
CA SER A 58 -20.64 2.43 4.22
C SER A 58 -19.49 3.31 4.71
N GLN A 59 -19.72 4.02 5.82
CA GLN A 59 -18.66 4.80 6.46
C GLN A 59 -17.46 3.92 6.85
N ALA A 60 -17.71 2.71 7.35
CA ALA A 60 -16.66 1.77 7.73
C ALA A 60 -15.80 1.34 6.54
N CYS A 61 -16.41 1.16 5.36
CA CYS A 61 -15.67 0.92 4.13
C CYS A 61 -14.76 2.11 3.81
N CYS A 62 -15.31 3.32 3.76
CA CYS A 62 -14.52 4.51 3.43
C CYS A 62 -13.40 4.81 4.45
N ASP A 63 -13.64 4.58 5.74
CA ASP A 63 -12.60 4.74 6.77
C ASP A 63 -11.44 3.78 6.57
N THR A 64 -11.70 2.59 6.04
CA THR A 64 -10.68 1.57 5.77
C THR A 64 -9.98 1.86 4.45
N TRP A 65 -10.74 2.12 3.38
CA TRP A 65 -10.21 2.50 2.06
C TRP A 65 -9.20 3.65 2.13
N ARG A 66 -9.45 4.63 3.01
CA ARG A 66 -8.54 5.78 3.17
C ARG A 66 -7.22 5.46 3.85
N LYS A 67 -7.10 4.31 4.53
CA LYS A 67 -5.94 3.94 5.35
C LYS A 67 -5.03 2.89 4.71
N VAL A 68 -5.57 2.08 3.81
CA VAL A 68 -4.84 0.98 3.16
C VAL A 68 -3.83 1.46 2.11
N ASP A 69 -2.87 0.60 1.79
CA ASP A 69 -1.92 0.78 0.70
C ASP A 69 -2.55 0.42 -0.65
N ILE A 70 -3.25 1.38 -1.26
CA ILE A 70 -3.91 1.22 -2.57
C ILE A 70 -2.92 0.80 -3.67
N PRO A 71 -1.74 1.45 -3.84
CA PRO A 71 -0.76 1.02 -4.84
C PRO A 71 -0.35 -0.46 -4.67
N CYS A 72 -0.12 -0.90 -3.42
CA CYS A 72 0.18 -2.31 -3.18
C CYS A 72 -1.01 -3.21 -3.52
N LEU A 73 -2.23 -2.87 -3.07
CA LEU A 73 -3.44 -3.66 -3.36
C LEU A 73 -3.63 -3.83 -4.87
N CYS A 74 -3.46 -2.75 -5.62
CA CYS A 74 -3.51 -2.75 -7.07
C CYS A 74 -2.44 -3.64 -7.72
N SER A 75 -1.27 -3.83 -7.09
CA SER A 75 -0.26 -4.78 -7.56
C SER A 75 -0.64 -6.25 -7.32
N LYS A 76 -1.69 -6.52 -6.53
CA LYS A 76 -2.21 -7.86 -6.23
C LYS A 76 -3.48 -8.20 -7.00
N VAL A 77 -4.01 -7.25 -7.75
CA VAL A 77 -5.12 -7.51 -8.68
C VAL A 77 -4.54 -8.20 -9.91
N ASP A 78 -5.01 -9.41 -10.17
CA ASP A 78 -4.74 -10.18 -11.39
C ASP A 78 -6.05 -10.49 -12.12
N ALA A 79 -5.97 -11.24 -13.21
CA ALA A 79 -7.14 -11.57 -14.03
C ALA A 79 -8.21 -12.38 -13.25
N ASP A 80 -7.79 -13.19 -12.28
CA ASP A 80 -8.73 -13.97 -11.46
C ASP A 80 -9.48 -13.03 -10.50
N VAL A 81 -8.78 -12.07 -9.89
CA VAL A 81 -9.42 -11.02 -9.07
C VAL A 81 -10.35 -10.14 -9.90
N GLU A 82 -9.92 -9.69 -11.09
CA GLU A 82 -10.74 -8.88 -12.01
C GLU A 82 -11.99 -9.63 -12.51
N SER A 83 -11.99 -10.96 -12.50
CA SER A 83 -13.18 -11.76 -12.83
C SER A 83 -14.24 -11.78 -11.70
N ILE A 84 -13.84 -11.42 -10.49
CA ILE A 84 -14.68 -11.46 -9.28
C ILE A 84 -15.17 -10.05 -8.91
N ILE A 85 -14.31 -9.03 -9.07
CA ILE A 85 -14.62 -7.65 -8.72
C ILE A 85 -14.87 -6.80 -9.96
N ASP A 86 -15.84 -5.90 -9.87
CA ASP A 86 -16.05 -4.86 -10.86
C ASP A 86 -15.15 -3.65 -10.56
N MET A 87 -14.18 -3.41 -11.45
CA MET A 87 -13.24 -2.31 -11.31
C MET A 87 -13.89 -0.93 -11.48
N GLU A 88 -15.01 -0.81 -12.20
CA GLU A 88 -15.77 0.45 -12.26
C GLU A 88 -16.42 0.75 -10.91
N GLU A 89 -16.88 -0.28 -10.19
CA GLU A 89 -17.39 -0.13 -8.82
C GLU A 89 -16.26 0.19 -7.83
N VAL A 90 -15.06 -0.37 -8.01
CA VAL A 90 -13.87 0.03 -7.23
C VAL A 90 -13.56 1.51 -7.43
N VAL A 91 -13.61 2.01 -8.67
CA VAL A 91 -13.43 3.44 -8.98
C VAL A 91 -14.52 4.27 -8.29
N TYR A 92 -15.78 3.85 -8.39
CA TYR A 92 -16.89 4.52 -7.72
C TYR A 92 -16.70 4.60 -6.19
N VAL A 93 -16.29 3.51 -5.54
CA VAL A 93 -15.98 3.48 -4.11
C VAL A 93 -14.84 4.45 -3.78
N ALA A 94 -13.77 4.45 -4.58
CA ALA A 94 -12.62 5.33 -4.38
C ALA A 94 -12.99 6.82 -4.43
N ASP A 95 -13.76 7.21 -5.46
CA ASP A 95 -14.26 8.56 -5.67
C ASP A 95 -15.23 8.98 -4.55
N TYR A 96 -16.16 8.09 -4.21
CA TYR A 96 -17.13 8.32 -3.16
C TYR A 96 -16.44 8.55 -1.81
N CYS A 97 -15.44 7.72 -1.48
CA CYS A 97 -14.67 7.77 -0.24
C CYS A 97 -13.61 8.88 -0.20
N LYS A 98 -13.57 9.77 -1.21
CA LYS A 98 -12.68 10.94 -1.29
C LYS A 98 -11.19 10.60 -1.32
N ARG A 99 -10.85 9.44 -1.87
CA ARG A 99 -9.48 9.03 -2.19
C ARG A 99 -9.52 8.28 -3.53
N PRO A 100 -9.62 9.02 -4.64
CA PRO A 100 -9.76 8.45 -5.96
C PRO A 100 -8.49 7.68 -6.36
N LEU A 101 -8.63 6.71 -7.24
CA LEU A 101 -7.49 6.13 -7.93
C LEU A 101 -6.88 7.20 -8.86
N THR A 102 -5.57 7.12 -9.12
CA THR A 102 -4.93 8.09 -10.01
C THR A 102 -5.40 7.85 -11.45
N PRO A 103 -5.97 8.86 -12.15
CA PRO A 103 -6.38 8.70 -13.54
C PRO A 103 -5.24 8.20 -14.43
N GLY A 104 -5.51 7.24 -15.31
CA GLY A 104 -4.51 6.63 -16.20
C GLY A 104 -3.54 5.65 -15.52
N SER A 105 -3.60 5.49 -14.19
CA SER A 105 -2.81 4.47 -13.49
C SER A 105 -3.38 3.06 -13.72
N LYS A 106 -2.56 2.05 -13.44
CA LYS A 106 -2.94 0.63 -13.51
C LYS A 106 -3.32 0.10 -12.13
N CYS A 107 -4.34 -0.74 -12.11
CA CYS A 107 -4.71 -1.56 -10.95
C CYS A 107 -4.96 -2.97 -11.46
N GLY A 108 -4.00 -3.87 -11.30
CA GLY A 108 -3.92 -5.08 -12.11
C GLY A 108 -3.73 -4.76 -13.58
N THR A 109 -4.58 -5.34 -14.43
CA THR A 109 -4.60 -5.06 -15.87
C THR A 109 -5.50 -3.87 -16.21
N TYR A 110 -6.47 -3.57 -15.36
CA TYR A 110 -7.40 -2.45 -15.48
C TYR A 110 -6.67 -1.10 -15.52
N THR A 111 -7.15 -0.21 -16.40
CA THR A 111 -6.67 1.16 -16.52
C THR A 111 -7.72 2.09 -15.97
N VAL A 112 -7.36 2.88 -14.96
CA VAL A 112 -8.28 3.85 -14.36
C VAL A 112 -8.68 4.88 -15.42
N PRO A 113 -9.99 5.06 -15.71
CA PRO A 113 -10.45 6.02 -16.69
C PRO A 113 -9.91 7.42 -16.41
N SER A 114 -9.56 8.13 -17.47
CA SER A 114 -9.29 9.57 -17.35
C SER A 114 -10.62 10.26 -17.04
N ALA A 115 -10.63 11.20 -16.08
CA ALA A 115 -11.83 11.99 -15.80
C ALA A 115 -12.17 12.84 -17.04
N GLY A 116 -13.04 12.32 -17.92
CA GLY A 116 -13.48 13.00 -19.15
C GLY A 116 -13.45 12.19 -20.44
N GLY A 117 -13.74 10.88 -20.42
CA GLY A 117 -14.03 10.09 -21.62
C GLY A 117 -15.51 10.02 -21.91
#